data_AF-A0A246AHH7-F1
#
_entry.id   AF-A0A246AHH7-F1
#
_cell.length_a   1.000
_cell.length_b   1.000
_cell.length_c   1.000
_cell.angle_alpha   90.00
_cell.angle_beta   90.00
_cell.angle_gamma   90.00
#
_symmetry.space_group_name_H-M   'P 1'
#
loop_
_entity.id
_entity.type
_entity.pdbx_description
1 polymer ?
#
loop_
_entity_poly.entity_id
_entity_poly.type
_entity_poly.pdbx_seq_one_letter_code
_entity_poly.pdbx_strand_id
1 'polypeptide(L)'
;MKYLKIIVFCFFIASVLSLIGVFVLQSTGLIGKADTDFKNLPYGIAIGINFCFFLSSFTILLNLQEHIRTNTLYKALSFFLLPCMFVLFLLFASWDEPWPGVLFCVPYLIFLLIFFVRSKKQDNRNYKN
;
A
#
# COMPACT_ATOMS: atom_id res chain seq x y z
N MET A 1 -4.36 -6.80 -18.09
CA MET A 1 -3.03 -6.24 -17.72
C MET A 1 -3.06 -4.89 -17.00
N LYS A 2 -4.03 -4.00 -17.25
CA LYS A 2 -4.12 -2.66 -16.62
C LYS A 2 -4.04 -2.69 -15.08
N TYR A 3 -4.78 -3.57 -14.42
CA TYR A 3 -4.79 -3.69 -12.96
C TYR A 3 -3.46 -4.20 -12.38
N LEU A 4 -2.81 -5.14 -13.08
CA LEU A 4 -1.49 -5.66 -12.68
C LEU A 4 -0.43 -4.53 -12.74
N LYS A 5 -0.48 -3.68 -13.77
CA LYS A 5 0.37 -2.47 -13.85
C LYS A 5 0.13 -1.52 -12.68
N ILE A 6 -1.13 -1.34 -12.26
CA ILE A 6 -1.47 -0.51 -11.08
C ILE A 6 -0.84 -1.07 -9.82
N ILE A 7 -0.99 -2.38 -9.57
CA ILE A 7 -0.46 -3.05 -8.37
C ILE A 7 1.07 -2.92 -8.30
N VAL A 8 1.77 -3.24 -9.41
CA VAL A 8 3.24 -3.16 -9.49
C VAL A 8 3.74 -1.73 -9.32
N PHE A 9 3.13 -0.77 -10.00
CA PHE A 9 3.55 0.63 -9.91
C PHE A 9 3.32 1.21 -8.51
N CYS A 10 2.21 0.86 -7.86
CA CYS A 10 1.92 1.25 -6.49
C CYS A 10 2.99 0.71 -5.52
N PHE A 11 3.40 -0.55 -5.69
CA PHE A 11 4.47 -1.16 -4.90
C PHE A 11 5.82 -0.47 -5.08
N PHE A 12 6.23 -0.18 -6.32
CA PHE A 12 7.51 0.49 -6.57
C PHE A 12 7.56 1.89 -5.94
N ILE A 13 6.53 2.71 -6.15
CA ILE A 13 6.52 4.07 -5.61
C ILE A 13 6.45 4.07 -4.08
N ALA A 14 5.56 3.26 -3.51
CA ALA A 14 5.46 3.15 -2.05
C ALA A 14 6.77 2.66 -1.44
N SER A 15 7.44 1.68 -2.07
CA SER A 15 8.74 1.20 -1.60
C SER A 15 9.81 2.29 -1.63
N VAL A 16 9.93 3.05 -2.71
CA VAL A 16 10.89 4.15 -2.80
C VAL A 16 10.61 5.20 -1.72
N LEU A 17 9.36 5.59 -1.51
CA LEU A 17 8.98 6.58 -0.49
C LEU A 17 9.23 6.07 0.93
N SER A 18 8.89 4.80 1.22
CA SER A 18 9.16 4.21 2.53
C SER A 18 10.66 4.11 2.80
N LEU A 19 11.48 3.76 1.80
CA LEU A 19 12.94 3.72 1.92
C LEU A 19 13.53 5.12 2.19
N ILE A 20 13.05 6.15 1.49
CA ILE A 20 13.42 7.54 1.76
C ILE A 20 13.02 7.93 3.19
N GLY A 21 11.83 7.55 3.64
CA GLY A 21 11.35 7.79 5.00
C GLY A 21 12.25 7.15 6.06
N VAL A 22 12.62 5.87 5.88
CA VAL A 22 13.58 5.18 6.76
C VAL A 22 14.93 5.90 6.76
N PHE A 23 15.43 6.31 5.60
CA PHE A 23 16.69 7.03 5.48
C PHE A 23 16.69 8.36 6.24
N VAL A 24 15.61 9.14 6.13
CA VAL A 24 15.45 10.40 6.88
C VAL A 24 15.39 10.13 8.37
N LEU A 25 14.58 9.17 8.82
CA LEU A 25 14.42 8.82 10.25
C LEU A 25 15.73 8.33 10.89
N GLN A 26 16.54 7.56 10.15
CA GLN A 26 17.88 7.15 10.58
C GLN A 26 18.86 8.33 10.61
N SER A 27 18.78 9.23 9.63
CA SER A 27 19.67 10.41 9.54
C SER A 27 19.40 11.43 10.64
N THR A 28 18.14 11.59 11.06
CA THR A 28 17.74 12.48 12.16
C THR A 28 17.93 11.84 13.55
N GLY A 29 18.38 10.59 13.64
CA GLY A 29 18.60 9.88 14.90
C GLY A 29 17.32 9.54 15.68
N LEU A 30 16.15 9.63 15.02
CA LEU A 30 14.85 9.27 15.62
C LEU A 30 14.65 7.75 15.70
N ILE A 31 15.35 7.01 14.84
CA ILE A 31 15.49 5.55 14.94
C ILE A 31 16.94 5.28 15.33
N GLY A 32 17.15 4.39 16.31
CA GLY A 32 18.47 4.06 16.81
C GLY A 32 19.46 3.78 15.68
N LYS A 33 20.61 4.47 15.69
CA LYS A 33 21.80 4.03 14.98
C LYS A 33 22.20 2.72 15.64
N ALA A 34 21.61 1.61 15.20
CA ALA A 34 21.96 0.30 15.70
C ALA A 34 23.41 0.06 15.28
N ASP A 35 24.33 0.40 16.18
CA ASP A 35 25.72 0.06 16.02
C ASP A 35 25.80 -1.46 16.04
N THR A 36 26.14 -1.99 14.87
CA THR A 36 26.85 -3.26 14.61
C THR A 36 26.15 -4.45 13.94
N ASP A 37 24.83 -4.67 13.96
CA ASP A 37 24.26 -5.79 13.14
C ASP A 37 22.86 -5.57 12.53
N PHE A 38 22.02 -4.71 13.11
CA PHE A 38 20.62 -4.49 12.65
C PHE A 38 20.39 -3.18 11.90
N LYS A 39 21.45 -2.50 11.45
CA LYS A 39 21.37 -1.19 10.78
C LYS A 39 20.42 -1.16 9.57
N ASN A 40 20.31 -2.29 8.85
CA ASN A 40 19.47 -2.41 7.67
C ASN A 40 18.08 -3.02 7.94
N LEU A 41 17.82 -3.45 9.17
CA LEU A 41 16.54 -4.07 9.56
C LEU A 41 15.33 -3.17 9.28
N PRO A 42 15.36 -1.84 9.55
CA PRO A 42 14.22 -0.97 9.25
C PRO A 42 13.88 -0.89 7.77
N TYR A 43 14.88 -0.92 6.87
CA TYR A 43 14.64 -0.98 5.42
C TYR A 43 14.00 -2.31 5.02
N GLY A 44 14.47 -3.42 5.60
CA GLY A 44 13.89 -4.74 5.38
C GLY A 44 12.44 -4.82 5.82
N ILE A 45 12.11 -4.28 7.00
CA ILE A 45 10.74 -4.21 7.52
C ILE A 45 9.86 -3.34 6.58
N ALA A 46 10.35 -2.17 6.15
CA ALA A 46 9.62 -1.30 5.25
C ALA A 46 9.30 -1.97 3.89
N ILE A 47 10.26 -2.71 3.32
CA ILE A 47 10.05 -3.49 2.10
C ILE A 47 9.06 -4.64 2.35
N GLY A 48 9.21 -5.37 3.47
CA GLY A 48 8.33 -6.46 3.85
C GLY A 48 6.87 -6.03 4.00
N ILE A 49 6.63 -4.91 4.68
CA ILE A 49 5.29 -4.29 4.82
C ILE A 49 4.73 -3.95 3.43
N ASN A 50 5.51 -3.25 2.58
CA ASN A 50 5.08 -2.92 1.22
C ASN A 50 4.80 -4.17 0.36
N PHE A 51 5.54 -5.25 0.57
CA PHE A 51 5.32 -6.53 -0.12
C PHE A 51 4.01 -7.18 0.32
N CYS A 52 3.67 -7.15 1.61
CA CYS A 52 2.36 -7.60 2.10
C CYS A 52 1.22 -6.77 1.48
N PHE A 53 1.39 -5.46 1.34
CA PHE A 53 0.42 -4.61 0.63
C PHE A 53 0.31 -4.94 -0.85
N PHE A 54 1.43 -5.24 -1.51
CA PHE A 54 1.45 -5.68 -2.90
C PHE A 54 0.65 -6.97 -3.09
N LEU A 55 0.87 -7.98 -2.24
CA LEU A 55 0.10 -9.22 -2.25
C LEU A 55 -1.39 -8.96 -1.96
N SER A 56 -1.67 -8.13 -0.96
CA SER A 56 -3.04 -7.76 -0.58
C SER A 56 -3.81 -7.11 -1.71
N SER A 57 -3.12 -6.33 -2.54
CA SER A 57 -3.68 -5.62 -3.68
C SER A 57 -3.96 -6.51 -4.89
N PHE A 58 -3.61 -7.80 -4.86
CA PHE A 58 -4.09 -8.74 -5.88
C PHE A 58 -5.61 -8.90 -5.89
N THR A 59 -6.28 -8.59 -4.78
CA THR A 59 -7.75 -8.50 -4.73
C THR A 59 -8.32 -7.53 -5.77
N ILE A 60 -7.54 -6.54 -6.24
CA ILE A 60 -7.93 -5.64 -7.34
C ILE A 60 -8.19 -6.41 -8.64
N LEU A 61 -7.57 -7.57 -8.85
CA LEU A 61 -7.80 -8.41 -10.03
C LEU A 61 -9.23 -8.96 -10.09
N LEU A 62 -9.98 -8.98 -8.98
CA LEU A 62 -11.40 -9.32 -8.99
C LEU A 62 -12.23 -8.38 -9.88
N ASN A 63 -11.75 -7.16 -10.14
CA ASN A 63 -12.37 -6.23 -11.12
C ASN A 63 -12.27 -6.69 -12.58
N LEU A 64 -11.63 -7.82 -12.86
CA LEU A 64 -11.72 -8.48 -14.16
C LEU A 64 -13.12 -9.07 -14.39
N GLN A 65 -13.85 -9.40 -13.32
CA GLN A 65 -15.24 -9.84 -13.42
C GLN A 65 -16.18 -8.63 -13.59
N GLU A 66 -17.08 -8.69 -14.58
CA GLU A 66 -17.96 -7.56 -14.89
C GLU A 66 -18.91 -7.20 -13.75
N HIS A 67 -19.43 -8.19 -13.02
CA HIS A 67 -20.29 -7.98 -11.85
C HIS A 67 -19.62 -7.13 -10.75
N ILE A 68 -18.32 -7.35 -10.53
CA ILE A 68 -17.53 -6.62 -9.53
C ILE A 68 -17.15 -5.24 -10.06
N ARG A 69 -16.84 -5.13 -11.36
CA ARG A 69 -16.46 -3.87 -12.02
C ARG A 69 -17.59 -2.84 -12.03
N THR A 70 -18.83 -3.27 -12.27
CA THR A 70 -19.98 -2.36 -12.40
C THR A 70 -20.49 -1.84 -11.06
N ASN A 71 -20.36 -2.63 -10.00
CA ASN A 71 -20.76 -2.22 -8.67
C ASN A 71 -19.63 -1.47 -7.96
N THR A 72 -19.87 -0.19 -7.66
CA THR A 72 -18.87 0.67 -7.01
C THR A 72 -18.46 0.17 -5.62
N LEU A 73 -19.36 -0.49 -4.87
CA LEU A 73 -19.04 -1.05 -3.56
C LEU A 73 -18.09 -2.25 -3.66
N TYR A 74 -18.39 -3.23 -4.53
CA TYR A 74 -17.51 -4.38 -4.75
C TYR A 74 -16.16 -3.96 -5.31
N LYS A 75 -16.15 -2.97 -6.21
CA LYS A 75 -14.92 -2.36 -6.70
C LYS A 75 -14.12 -1.70 -5.58
N ALA A 76 -14.75 -0.92 -4.69
CA ALA A 76 -14.04 -0.33 -3.54
C ALA A 76 -13.48 -1.40 -2.60
N LEU A 77 -14.28 -2.43 -2.29
CA LEU A 77 -13.84 -3.56 -1.45
C LEU A 77 -12.63 -4.27 -2.05
N SER A 78 -12.64 -4.52 -3.36
CA SER A 78 -11.50 -5.16 -4.04
C SER A 78 -10.21 -4.32 -4.03
N PHE A 79 -10.31 -3.00 -3.86
CA PHE A 79 -9.14 -2.13 -3.70
C PHE A 79 -8.68 -2.06 -2.25
N PHE A 80 -9.59 -1.82 -1.30
CA PHE A 80 -9.19 -1.40 0.04
C PHE A 80 -9.38 -2.45 1.13
N LEU A 81 -10.22 -3.48 0.93
CA LEU A 81 -10.58 -4.39 2.02
C LEU A 81 -9.35 -5.09 2.61
N LEU A 82 -8.58 -5.79 1.78
CA LEU A 82 -7.40 -6.53 2.25
C LEU A 82 -6.28 -5.59 2.73
N PRO A 83 -5.92 -4.53 1.99
CA PRO A 83 -4.96 -3.53 2.46
C PRO A 83 -5.34 -2.90 3.81
N CYS A 84 -6.61 -2.53 4.02
CA CYS A 84 -7.07 -1.96 5.29
C CYS A 84 -7.06 -2.99 6.42
N MET A 85 -7.44 -4.24 6.16
CA MET A 85 -7.32 -5.32 7.15
C MET A 85 -5.86 -5.52 7.58
N PHE A 86 -4.92 -5.39 6.64
CA PHE A 86 -3.49 -5.48 6.95
C PHE A 86 -3.00 -4.29 7.80
N VAL A 87 -3.47 -3.06 7.54
CA VAL A 87 -3.20 -1.89 8.40
C VAL A 87 -3.73 -2.13 9.82
N LEU A 88 -4.96 -2.62 9.94
CA LEU A 88 -5.57 -2.94 11.24
C LEU A 88 -4.77 -4.00 11.97
N PHE A 89 -4.34 -5.05 11.27
CA PHE A 89 -3.46 -6.08 11.83
C PHE A 89 -2.15 -5.48 12.35
N LEU A 90 -1.48 -4.61 11.59
CA LEU A 90 -0.26 -3.94 12.02
C LEU A 90 -0.48 -3.04 13.24
N LEU A 91 -1.59 -2.29 13.27
CA LEU A 91 -2.00 -1.46 14.42
C LEU A 91 -2.18 -2.29 15.68
N PHE A 92 -2.85 -3.44 15.59
CA PHE A 92 -3.07 -4.33 16.73
C PHE A 92 -1.83 -5.14 17.12
N ALA A 93 -0.94 -5.44 16.19
CA ALA A 93 0.30 -6.19 16.46
C ALA A 93 1.39 -5.30 17.08
N SER A 94 1.35 -4.00 16.81
CA SER A 94 2.34 -3.02 17.28
C SER A 94 1.85 -2.39 18.59
N TRP A 95 1.89 -3.16 19.69
CA TRP A 95 1.35 -2.76 21.00
C TRP A 95 2.00 -1.50 21.59
N ASP A 96 3.32 -1.36 21.49
CA ASP A 96 4.07 -0.31 22.23
C ASP A 96 4.30 0.97 21.40
N GLU A 97 4.65 0.85 20.11
CA GLU A 97 4.89 1.99 19.22
C GLU A 97 4.32 1.75 17.81
N PRO A 98 3.00 1.94 17.58
CA PRO A 98 2.37 1.67 16.29
C PRO A 98 2.74 2.67 15.18
N TRP A 99 3.27 3.83 15.56
CA TRP A 99 3.40 5.00 14.70
C TRP A 99 4.35 4.80 13.51
N PRO A 100 5.55 4.21 13.66
CA PRO A 100 6.46 4.01 12.54
C PRO A 100 5.89 3.06 11.49
N GLY A 101 5.29 1.94 11.92
CA GLY A 101 4.71 0.93 11.03
C GLY A 101 3.54 1.47 10.21
N VAL A 102 2.64 2.23 10.85
CA VAL A 102 1.47 2.82 10.19
C VAL A 102 1.88 3.91 9.20
N LEU A 103 2.88 4.73 9.53
CA LEU A 103 3.40 5.77 8.62
C LEU A 103 3.95 5.17 7.32
N PHE A 104 4.58 3.99 7.36
CA PHE A 104 5.03 3.30 6.15
C PHE A 104 3.90 2.81 5.25
N CYS A 105 2.68 2.65 5.77
CA CYS A 105 1.51 2.23 5.01
C CYS A 105 0.87 3.40 4.23
N VAL A 106 1.03 4.64 4.71
CA VAL A 106 0.36 5.83 4.18
C VAL A 106 0.65 6.08 2.70
N PRO A 107 1.91 6.04 2.21
CA PRO A 107 2.19 6.24 0.79
C PRO A 107 1.42 5.24 -0.08
N TYR A 108 1.44 3.96 0.30
CA TYR A 108 0.75 2.90 -0.45
C TYR A 108 -0.75 3.18 -0.55
N LEU A 109 -1.41 3.50 0.57
CA LEU A 109 -2.84 3.80 0.61
C LEU A 109 -3.21 5.03 -0.25
N ILE A 110 -2.38 6.08 -0.23
CA ILE A 110 -2.59 7.29 -1.05
C ILE A 110 -2.56 6.93 -2.54
N PHE A 111 -1.54 6.20 -3.00
CA PHE A 111 -1.46 5.79 -4.40
C PHE A 111 -2.60 4.86 -4.80
N LEU A 112 -2.99 3.94 -3.93
CA LEU A 112 -4.14 3.08 -4.13
C LEU A 112 -5.44 3.88 -4.34
N LEU A 113 -5.63 4.93 -3.53
CA LEU A 113 -6.76 5.84 -3.63
C LEU A 113 -6.77 6.62 -4.94
N ILE A 114 -5.62 7.16 -5.36
CA ILE A 114 -5.47 7.83 -6.65
C ILE A 114 -5.84 6.87 -7.80
N PHE A 115 -5.39 5.61 -7.74
CA PHE A 115 -5.71 4.62 -8.75
C PHE A 115 -7.17 4.20 -8.76
N PHE A 116 -7.80 4.07 -7.59
CA PHE A 116 -9.24 3.81 -7.47
C PHE A 116 -10.06 4.94 -8.13
N VAL A 117 -9.75 6.20 -7.80
CA VAL A 117 -10.43 7.37 -8.38
C VAL A 117 -10.24 7.43 -9.90
N ARG A 118 -9.02 7.18 -10.39
CA ARG A 118 -8.73 7.11 -11.83
C ARG A 118 -9.51 5.98 -12.52
N SER A 119 -9.59 4.82 -11.89
CA SER A 119 -10.33 3.66 -12.39
C SER A 119 -11.83 3.95 -12.50
N LYS A 120 -12.43 4.63 -11.51
CA LYS A 120 -13.83 5.08 -11.54
C LYS A 120 -14.10 6.08 -12.67
N LYS A 121 -13.18 7.05 -12.89
CA LYS A 121 -13.31 8.06 -13.94
C LYS A 121 -13.27 7.46 -15.36
N GLN A 122 -12.51 6.39 -15.58
CA GLN A 122 -12.45 5.71 -16.88
C GLN A 122 -13.73 4.91 -17.17
N ASP A 123 -14.30 4.24 -16.17
CA ASP A 123 -15.53 3.47 -16.37
C ASP A 123 -16.73 4.40 -16.66
N ASN A 124 -16.81 5.55 -15.99
CA ASN A 124 -17.85 6.56 -16.28
C ASN A 124 -17.75 7.17 -17.70
N ARG A 125 -16.57 7.16 -18.33
CA ARG A 125 -16.40 7.63 -19.72
C ARG A 125 -16.88 6.58 -20.72
N ASN A 126 -16.62 5.30 -20.47
CA ASN A 126 -17.10 4.21 -21.33
C ASN A 126 -18.62 4.01 -21.26
N TYR A 127 -19.29 4.43 -20.18
CA TYR A 127 -20.75 4.37 -20.07
C TYR A 127 -21.46 5.54 -20.78
N LYS A 128 -20.75 6.61 -21.13
CA LYS A 128 -21.29 7.81 -21.81
C LYS A 128 -21.08 7.81 -23.32
N ASN A 129 -20.27 6.89 -23.85
CA ASN A 129 -20.06 6.66 -25.28
C ASN A 129 -20.82 5.39 -25.69
#